data_AF-A0A1Y3T134-F1
#
_entry.id   AF-A0A1Y3T134-F1
#
_cell.length_a   1.000
_cell.length_b   1.000
_cell.length_c   1.000
_cell.angle_alpha   90.00
_cell.angle_beta   90.00
_cell.angle_gamma   90.00
#
_symmetry.space_group_name_H-M   'P 1'
#
loop_
_entity.id
_entity.type
_entity.pdbx_description
1 polymer ?
#
loop_
_entity_poly.entity_id
_entity_poly.type
_entity_poly.pdbx_seq_one_letter_code
_entity_poly.pdbx_strand_id
1 'polypeptide(L)'
;MRGYAVRRQITAAIWRCRKMSRGKLELVWTYYFDHTTMEQHFEKMARKGWILDRMGIFWHYRRSEPKELRYAVGYFPGSGVYAPPTGEELTFEEYCQIAGWELAAEHGAMKIFCNERENPVPLETQADIQVKNIRNGSRRFRIADGILGMIGWLLTIYFFLSLYFDGARTLSDGSGLTLAFTGFMLGVYGSVEFITFRRWYKKAKANAKRDQSFTPTKGYPALSKIIMLLTMAAVVFYAFTAGGGLVLAVLAGYFIVYYFQDIIRNRMRDRGSATAANIGVNLVLAFLIFFVVFNGYYYFSSFEAGDYYEKRGFHLQGQETPLTLQELAGPEFNGKGYIDTQNIQSSAFLSRMEIEQLYDEALSGAKGTPGYYLEYVVTKVKLAPFYGFVRSSMERTYRSGENWQTMDSWGTGEKNELQALQSVFDRKGQKIFRYLLCMEDRILKIDLSFEPTASQQEVILERLREI
;
A
#
# COMPACT_ATOMS: atom_id res chain seq x y z
N MET A 1 -42.74 4.57 -18.49
CA MET A 1 -41.28 4.84 -18.50
C MET A 1 -40.90 6.32 -18.56
N ARG A 2 -41.43 7.15 -19.48
CA ARG A 2 -41.14 8.62 -19.50
C ARG A 2 -41.58 9.38 -18.24
N GLY A 3 -42.72 9.01 -17.64
CA GLY A 3 -43.26 9.68 -16.45
C GLY A 3 -42.40 9.52 -15.18
N TYR A 4 -41.70 8.39 -15.01
CA TYR A 4 -40.91 8.12 -13.80
C TYR A 4 -39.54 8.81 -13.82
N ALA A 5 -38.89 8.86 -14.98
CA ALA A 5 -37.67 9.67 -15.16
C ALA A 5 -37.96 11.16 -14.94
N VAL A 6 -39.12 11.64 -15.38
CA VAL A 6 -39.59 13.01 -15.14
C VAL A 6 -39.95 13.21 -13.67
N ARG A 7 -40.60 12.26 -12.98
CA ARG A 7 -40.87 12.36 -11.54
C ARG A 7 -39.59 12.31 -10.70
N ARG A 8 -38.64 11.42 -10.99
CA ARG A 8 -37.32 11.37 -10.34
C ARG A 8 -36.53 12.66 -10.57
N GLN A 9 -36.62 13.25 -11.77
CA GLN A 9 -36.09 14.59 -12.05
C GLN A 9 -36.82 15.69 -11.29
N ILE A 10 -38.14 15.62 -11.11
CA ILE A 10 -38.94 16.61 -10.39
C ILE A 10 -38.71 16.52 -8.88
N THR A 11 -38.72 15.33 -8.26
CA THR A 11 -38.43 15.17 -6.83
C THR A 11 -36.96 15.51 -6.53
N ALA A 12 -36.04 15.12 -7.43
CA ALA A 12 -34.65 15.58 -7.35
C ALA A 12 -34.52 17.08 -7.63
N ALA A 13 -35.38 17.69 -8.46
CA ALA A 13 -35.38 19.14 -8.73
C ALA A 13 -35.97 19.95 -7.57
N ILE A 14 -37.02 19.44 -6.90
CA ILE A 14 -37.61 20.04 -5.70
C ILE A 14 -36.57 20.07 -4.57
N TRP A 15 -35.75 19.03 -4.44
CA TRP A 15 -34.64 19.01 -3.50
C TRP A 15 -33.34 19.67 -4.00
N ARG A 16 -33.12 19.82 -5.33
CA ARG A 16 -32.00 20.58 -5.92
C ARG A 16 -32.24 22.09 -5.99
N CYS A 17 -33.49 22.57 -5.94
CA CYS A 17 -33.83 23.99 -6.09
C CYS A 17 -33.79 24.82 -4.80
N ARG A 18 -33.44 24.26 -3.64
CA ARG A 18 -33.06 25.07 -2.47
C ARG A 18 -31.55 25.28 -2.45
N LYS A 19 -31.13 26.39 -3.06
CA LYS A 19 -29.75 26.89 -3.13
C LYS A 19 -29.17 27.04 -1.71
N MET A 20 -28.37 26.08 -1.25
CA MET A 20 -27.46 26.25 -0.12
C MET A 20 -26.12 25.56 -0.40
N SER A 21 -25.14 26.37 -0.80
CA SER A 21 -23.85 25.99 -1.39
C SER A 21 -22.77 25.55 -0.39
N ARG A 22 -23.12 24.84 0.69
CA ARG A 22 -22.13 24.25 1.60
C ARG A 22 -22.40 22.75 1.75
N GLY A 23 -21.72 21.96 0.92
CA GLY A 23 -21.68 20.51 1.05
C GLY A 23 -20.60 20.10 2.06
N LYS A 24 -20.86 19.05 2.85
CA LYS A 24 -19.85 18.42 3.72
C LYS A 24 -19.48 17.06 3.12
N LEU A 25 -18.18 16.79 3.04
CA LEU A 25 -17.64 15.48 2.69
C LEU A 25 -17.20 14.78 3.97
N GLU A 26 -17.55 13.50 4.11
CA GLU A 26 -17.07 12.66 5.19
C GLU A 26 -16.58 11.34 4.62
N LEU A 27 -15.37 10.92 5.01
CA LEU A 27 -14.84 9.64 4.58
C LEU A 27 -15.60 8.49 5.26
N VAL A 28 -15.80 7.38 4.55
CA VAL A 28 -16.43 6.18 5.12
C VAL A 28 -15.48 5.49 6.09
N TRP A 29 -15.99 5.20 7.29
CA TRP A 29 -15.25 4.49 8.34
C TRP A 29 -15.91 3.18 8.77
N THR A 30 -17.14 2.95 8.34
CA THR A 30 -17.93 1.76 8.69
C THR A 30 -17.74 0.68 7.64
N TYR A 31 -17.81 -0.58 8.08
CA TYR A 31 -17.82 -1.71 7.15
C TYR A 31 -19.09 -1.72 6.32
N TYR A 32 -19.02 -2.21 5.09
CA TYR A 32 -20.16 -2.22 4.17
C TYR A 32 -21.39 -2.94 4.76
N PHE A 33 -21.23 -3.97 5.58
CA PHE A 33 -22.35 -4.70 6.18
C PHE A 33 -22.96 -4.00 7.43
N ASP A 34 -22.25 -3.04 8.03
CA ASP A 34 -22.57 -2.45 9.33
C ASP A 34 -23.60 -1.30 9.22
N HIS A 35 -24.78 -1.64 8.73
CA HIS A 35 -25.82 -0.66 8.45
C HIS A 35 -26.43 -0.02 9.71
N THR A 36 -26.57 -0.74 10.82
CA THR A 36 -27.12 -0.15 12.06
C THR A 36 -26.26 1.00 12.58
N THR A 37 -24.93 0.90 12.45
CA THR A 37 -24.02 2.01 12.80
C THR A 37 -24.16 3.17 11.81
N MET A 38 -24.39 2.88 10.52
CA MET A 38 -24.63 3.90 9.49
C MET A 38 -25.93 4.66 9.74
N GLU A 39 -27.03 3.96 10.02
CA GLU A 39 -28.35 4.53 10.33
C GLU A 39 -28.24 5.52 11.49
N GLN A 40 -27.69 5.07 12.63
CA GLN A 40 -27.49 5.91 13.81
C GLN A 40 -26.61 7.15 13.52
N HIS A 41 -25.59 6.99 12.68
CA HIS A 41 -24.73 8.10 12.28
C HIS A 41 -25.48 9.10 11.39
N PHE A 42 -26.28 8.63 10.43
CA PHE A 42 -27.09 9.50 9.57
C PHE A 42 -28.19 10.23 10.35
N GLU A 43 -28.86 9.56 11.29
CA GLU A 43 -29.82 10.22 12.20
C GLU A 43 -29.12 11.34 13.01
N LYS A 44 -27.94 11.05 13.57
CA LYS A 44 -27.14 12.04 14.31
C LYS A 44 -26.72 13.23 13.42
N MET A 45 -26.43 12.99 12.15
CA MET A 45 -26.09 14.03 11.19
C MET A 45 -27.31 14.87 10.80
N ALA A 46 -28.49 14.25 10.61
CA ALA A 46 -29.74 14.96 10.34
C ALA A 46 -30.14 15.89 11.49
N ARG A 47 -29.98 15.46 12.74
CA ARG A 47 -30.16 16.31 13.94
C ARG A 47 -29.21 17.51 13.99
N LYS A 48 -28.07 17.45 13.29
CA LYS A 48 -27.12 18.56 13.15
C LYS A 48 -27.39 19.44 11.93
N GLY A 49 -28.46 19.17 11.17
CA GLY A 49 -28.77 19.89 9.93
C GLY A 49 -27.98 19.41 8.72
N TRP A 50 -27.53 18.15 8.70
CA TRP A 50 -26.83 17.55 7.56
C TRP A 50 -27.61 16.35 7.04
N ILE A 51 -28.14 16.45 5.82
CA ILE A 51 -28.88 15.37 5.16
C ILE A 51 -27.98 14.71 4.13
N LEU A 52 -27.98 13.38 4.09
CA LEU A 52 -27.25 12.60 3.08
C LEU A 52 -27.80 12.89 1.68
N ASP A 53 -26.93 13.23 0.74
CA ASP A 53 -27.25 13.47 -0.68
C ASP A 53 -26.73 12.36 -1.59
N ARG A 54 -25.46 11.96 -1.40
CA ARG A 54 -24.81 10.92 -2.21
C ARG A 54 -23.83 10.09 -1.40
N MET A 55 -23.61 8.86 -1.86
CA MET A 55 -22.76 7.88 -1.19
C MET A 55 -21.71 7.30 -2.16
N GLY A 56 -20.44 7.50 -1.83
CA GLY A 56 -19.27 6.85 -2.43
C GLY A 56 -18.26 6.51 -1.33
N ILE A 57 -16.95 6.59 -1.62
CA ILE A 57 -15.90 6.60 -0.57
C ILE A 57 -16.03 7.84 0.34
N PHE A 58 -16.61 8.91 -0.21
CA PHE A 58 -17.04 10.06 0.57
C PHE A 58 -18.56 10.10 0.63
N TRP A 59 -19.09 10.19 1.83
CA TRP A 59 -20.48 10.57 2.08
C TRP A 59 -20.62 12.07 1.86
N HIS A 60 -21.51 12.42 0.94
CA HIS A 60 -21.81 13.79 0.59
C HIS A 60 -23.07 14.20 1.35
N TYR A 61 -22.93 15.22 2.19
CA TYR A 61 -24.03 15.81 2.92
C TYR A 61 -24.33 17.19 2.37
N ARG A 62 -25.61 17.52 2.35
CA ARG A 62 -26.10 18.88 2.10
C ARG A 62 -26.62 19.49 3.38
N ARG A 63 -26.46 20.81 3.51
CA ARG A 63 -26.97 21.55 4.67
C ARG A 63 -28.49 21.65 4.58
N SER A 64 -29.14 21.37 5.69
CA SER A 64 -30.58 21.48 5.92
C SER A 64 -30.81 22.05 7.32
N GLU A 65 -32.06 22.43 7.61
CA GLU A 65 -32.49 22.63 8.99
C GLU A 65 -32.34 21.33 9.78
N PRO A 66 -31.95 21.40 11.07
CA PRO A 66 -31.98 20.27 11.99
C PRO A 66 -33.35 19.60 11.98
N LYS A 67 -33.39 18.30 11.66
CA LYS A 67 -34.61 17.50 11.61
C LYS A 67 -34.39 16.14 12.26
N GLU A 68 -35.44 15.62 12.89
CA GLU A 68 -35.47 14.23 13.33
C GLU A 68 -35.88 13.34 12.17
N LEU A 69 -34.88 12.80 11.48
CA LEU A 69 -35.08 11.82 10.41
C LEU A 69 -34.72 10.43 10.93
N ARG A 70 -35.53 9.45 10.58
CA ARG A 70 -35.21 8.03 10.72
C ARG A 70 -34.57 7.52 9.44
N TYR A 71 -33.48 6.79 9.57
CA TYR A 71 -32.79 6.17 8.43
C TYR A 71 -32.94 4.65 8.49
N ALA A 72 -33.20 4.04 7.33
CA ALA A 72 -33.22 2.60 7.16
C ALA A 72 -32.38 2.21 5.94
N VAL A 73 -31.59 1.14 6.08
CA VAL A 73 -30.73 0.64 5.02
C VAL A 73 -31.20 -0.74 4.57
N GLY A 74 -31.54 -0.85 3.29
CA GLY A 74 -31.93 -2.10 2.63
C GLY A 74 -30.84 -2.64 1.72
N TYR A 75 -30.76 -3.96 1.58
CA TYR A 75 -29.86 -4.63 0.64
C TYR A 75 -30.65 -5.33 -0.46
N PHE A 76 -30.43 -4.93 -1.72
CA PHE A 76 -31.09 -5.47 -2.89
C PHE A 76 -30.12 -6.34 -3.70
N PRO A 77 -30.03 -7.65 -3.41
CA PRO A 77 -29.12 -8.55 -4.11
C PRO A 77 -29.50 -8.65 -5.59
N GLY A 78 -28.68 -8.06 -6.47
CA GLY A 78 -28.94 -7.98 -7.91
C GLY A 78 -28.57 -6.61 -8.50
N SER A 79 -28.66 -5.56 -7.69
CA SER A 79 -28.23 -4.22 -8.06
C SER A 79 -26.70 -4.11 -8.08
N GLY A 80 -26.16 -3.61 -9.20
CA GLY A 80 -24.72 -3.41 -9.41
C GLY A 80 -24.33 -1.95 -9.29
N VAL A 81 -23.12 -1.66 -8.79
CA VAL A 81 -22.61 -0.28 -8.65
C VAL A 81 -22.61 0.49 -9.99
N TYR A 82 -22.41 -0.22 -11.09
CA TYR A 82 -22.36 0.34 -12.46
C TYR A 82 -23.66 0.16 -13.26
N ALA A 83 -24.60 -0.67 -12.77
CA ALA A 83 -25.81 -1.01 -13.49
C ALA A 83 -26.90 0.05 -13.24
N PRO A 84 -27.72 0.39 -14.26
CA PRO A 84 -28.91 1.20 -14.03
C PRO A 84 -29.91 0.44 -13.13
N PRO A 85 -30.79 1.16 -12.40
CA PRO A 85 -31.79 0.51 -11.55
C PRO A 85 -32.72 -0.37 -12.38
N THR A 86 -32.98 -1.58 -11.88
CA THR A 86 -33.87 -2.55 -12.52
C THR A 86 -35.34 -2.15 -12.36
N GLY A 87 -36.25 -2.71 -13.19
CA GLY A 87 -37.68 -2.44 -13.08
C GLY A 87 -38.26 -2.80 -11.70
N GLU A 88 -37.85 -3.95 -11.15
CA GLU A 88 -38.27 -4.42 -9.81
C GLU A 88 -37.79 -3.48 -8.70
N GLU A 89 -36.58 -2.93 -8.82
CA GLU A 89 -36.06 -1.93 -7.90
C GLU A 89 -36.86 -0.64 -7.91
N LEU A 90 -37.28 -0.18 -9.09
CA LEU A 90 -38.10 1.03 -9.22
C LEU A 90 -39.47 0.82 -8.59
N THR A 91 -40.11 -0.32 -8.82
CA THR A 91 -41.39 -0.68 -8.19
C THR A 91 -41.26 -0.76 -6.66
N PHE A 92 -40.16 -1.31 -6.15
CA PHE A 92 -39.90 -1.33 -4.71
C PHE A 92 -39.70 0.08 -4.13
N GLU A 93 -38.98 0.95 -4.83
CA GLU A 93 -38.83 2.36 -4.45
C GLU A 93 -40.18 3.09 -4.42
N GLU A 94 -41.08 2.82 -5.37
CA GLU A 94 -42.44 3.35 -5.37
C GLU A 94 -43.22 2.91 -4.13
N TYR A 95 -43.16 1.63 -3.75
CA TYR A 95 -43.82 1.13 -2.54
C TYR A 95 -43.23 1.76 -1.27
N CYS A 96 -41.91 1.97 -1.22
CA CYS A 96 -41.27 2.67 -0.13
C CYS A 96 -41.74 4.12 0.00
N GLN A 97 -41.82 4.85 -1.13
CA GLN A 97 -42.33 6.22 -1.15
C GLN A 97 -43.78 6.29 -0.67
N ILE A 98 -44.64 5.34 -1.06
CA ILE A 98 -46.02 5.26 -0.57
C ILE A 98 -46.06 5.05 0.95
N ALA A 99 -45.13 4.27 1.51
CA ALA A 99 -44.97 4.07 2.95
C ALA A 99 -44.33 5.26 3.68
N GLY A 100 -43.95 6.34 2.98
CA GLY A 100 -43.31 7.53 3.51
C GLY A 100 -41.78 7.44 3.60
N TRP A 101 -41.18 6.39 3.03
CA TRP A 101 -39.73 6.24 2.92
C TRP A 101 -39.21 6.88 1.63
N GLU A 102 -38.41 7.93 1.75
CA GLU A 102 -37.75 8.59 0.61
C GLU A 102 -36.33 8.05 0.42
N LEU A 103 -35.94 7.80 -0.83
CA LEU A 103 -34.57 7.35 -1.14
C LEU A 103 -33.58 8.51 -0.95
N ALA A 104 -32.68 8.39 0.02
CA ALA A 104 -31.66 9.40 0.33
C ALA A 104 -30.38 9.18 -0.47
N ALA A 105 -29.89 7.94 -0.55
CA ALA A 105 -28.69 7.59 -1.31
C ALA A 105 -28.65 6.10 -1.64
N GLU A 106 -27.84 5.73 -2.63
CA GLU A 106 -27.65 4.32 -3.03
C GLU A 106 -26.19 4.07 -3.43
N HIS A 107 -25.65 2.90 -3.04
CA HIS A 107 -24.31 2.46 -3.40
C HIS A 107 -24.28 0.95 -3.65
N GLY A 108 -24.25 0.55 -4.92
CA GLY A 108 -24.30 -0.87 -5.29
C GLY A 108 -25.57 -1.54 -4.80
N ALA A 109 -25.42 -2.58 -3.98
CA ALA A 109 -26.54 -3.32 -3.40
C ALA A 109 -27.24 -2.60 -2.24
N MET A 110 -26.63 -1.54 -1.69
CA MET A 110 -27.12 -0.81 -0.53
C MET A 110 -27.99 0.38 -0.98
N LYS A 111 -29.20 0.46 -0.45
CA LYS A 111 -30.09 1.64 -0.59
C LYS A 111 -30.43 2.19 0.78
N ILE A 112 -30.31 3.49 0.93
CA ILE A 112 -30.54 4.22 2.17
C ILE A 112 -31.81 5.04 2.00
N PHE A 113 -32.79 4.79 2.86
CA PHE A 113 -34.06 5.49 2.90
C PHE A 113 -34.15 6.36 4.15
N CYS A 114 -34.83 7.50 4.05
CA CYS A 114 -35.17 8.35 5.19
C CYS A 114 -36.69 8.51 5.35
N ASN A 115 -37.15 8.72 6.58
CA ASN A 115 -38.55 8.97 6.91
C ASN A 115 -38.63 10.04 8.00
N GLU A 116 -39.60 10.95 7.90
CA GLU A 116 -39.83 12.01 8.90
C GLU A 116 -40.71 11.54 10.08
N ARG A 117 -41.36 10.37 9.98
CA ARG A 117 -42.19 9.82 11.06
C ARG A 117 -41.31 9.35 12.22
N GLU A 118 -41.76 9.58 13.45
CA GLU A 118 -41.02 9.22 14.67
C GLU A 118 -40.84 7.69 14.82
N ASN A 119 -41.90 6.94 14.48
CA ASN A 119 -41.94 5.47 14.47
C ASN A 119 -42.43 4.96 13.09
N PRO A 120 -41.56 4.95 12.06
CA PRO A 120 -41.92 4.47 10.74
C PRO A 120 -42.03 2.93 10.76
N VAL A 121 -42.87 2.38 9.89
CA VAL A 121 -42.96 0.93 9.68
C VAL A 121 -41.60 0.43 9.19
N PRO A 122 -41.01 -0.62 9.81
CA PRO A 122 -39.72 -1.17 9.39
C PRO A 122 -39.70 -1.51 7.90
N LEU A 123 -38.60 -1.18 7.22
CA LEU A 123 -38.43 -1.42 5.79
C LEU A 123 -38.46 -2.91 5.45
N GLU A 124 -37.89 -3.74 6.33
CA GLU A 124 -37.90 -5.21 6.22
C GLU A 124 -38.48 -5.82 7.50
N THR A 125 -39.60 -6.52 7.39
CA THR A 125 -40.31 -7.12 8.54
C THR A 125 -39.81 -8.54 8.89
N GLN A 126 -39.17 -9.23 7.94
CA GLN A 126 -38.68 -10.61 8.12
C GLN A 126 -37.16 -10.63 8.32
N ALA A 127 -36.74 -10.93 9.55
CA ALA A 127 -35.32 -10.91 9.93
C ALA A 127 -34.48 -11.96 9.20
N ASP A 128 -35.06 -13.11 8.83
CA ASP A 128 -34.32 -14.16 8.12
C ASP A 128 -34.00 -13.77 6.67
N ILE A 129 -34.93 -13.07 6.00
CA ILE A 129 -34.73 -12.51 4.67
C ILE A 129 -33.69 -11.38 4.75
N GLN A 130 -33.80 -10.49 5.73
CA GLN A 130 -32.85 -9.39 5.93
C GLN A 130 -31.41 -9.89 6.11
N VAL A 131 -31.20 -10.90 6.96
CA VAL A 131 -29.87 -11.49 7.17
C VAL A 131 -29.33 -12.14 5.88
N LYS A 132 -30.19 -12.77 5.07
CA LYS A 132 -29.81 -13.34 3.76
C LYS A 132 -29.45 -12.23 2.76
N ASN A 133 -30.24 -11.16 2.70
CA ASN A 133 -30.03 -10.01 1.82
C ASN A 133 -28.71 -9.31 2.15
N ILE A 134 -28.42 -9.05 3.44
CA ILE A 134 -27.14 -8.50 3.87
C ILE A 134 -25.97 -9.40 3.44
N ARG A 135 -26.08 -10.71 3.66
CA ARG A 135 -25.02 -11.67 3.26
C ARG A 135 -24.75 -11.63 1.76
N ASN A 136 -25.80 -11.59 0.95
CA ASN A 136 -25.73 -11.63 -0.50
C ASN A 136 -25.27 -10.29 -1.08
N GLY A 137 -25.85 -9.17 -0.61
CA GLY A 137 -25.49 -7.81 -1.02
C GLY A 137 -24.07 -7.42 -0.64
N SER A 138 -23.56 -7.89 0.51
CA SER A 138 -22.16 -7.65 0.94
C SER A 138 -21.14 -8.62 0.33
N ARG A 139 -21.56 -9.69 -0.35
CA ARG A 139 -20.66 -10.78 -0.77
C ARG A 139 -19.50 -10.29 -1.63
N ARG A 140 -19.76 -9.42 -2.61
CA ARG A 140 -18.73 -8.92 -3.54
C ARG A 140 -17.67 -8.09 -2.80
N PHE A 141 -18.10 -7.13 -2.00
CA PHE A 141 -17.21 -6.29 -1.19
C PHE A 141 -16.39 -7.12 -0.21
N ARG A 142 -17.02 -8.04 0.53
CA ARG A 142 -16.30 -8.93 1.46
C ARG A 142 -15.29 -9.86 0.79
N ILE A 143 -15.57 -10.31 -0.43
CA ILE A 143 -14.58 -11.12 -1.18
C ILE A 143 -13.42 -10.24 -1.61
N ALA A 144 -13.68 -9.03 -2.09
CA ALA A 144 -12.62 -8.08 -2.46
C ALA A 144 -11.76 -7.70 -1.25
N ASP A 145 -12.38 -7.33 -0.12
CA ASP A 145 -11.68 -6.99 1.12
C ASP A 145 -10.93 -8.20 1.70
N GLY A 146 -11.49 -9.41 1.56
CA GLY A 146 -10.81 -10.65 1.92
C GLY A 146 -9.57 -10.94 1.05
N ILE A 147 -9.67 -10.75 -0.28
CA ILE A 147 -8.53 -10.90 -1.21
C ILE A 147 -7.44 -9.87 -0.88
N LEU A 148 -7.84 -8.61 -0.68
CA LEU A 148 -6.93 -7.53 -0.28
C LEU A 148 -6.24 -7.85 1.05
N GLY A 149 -6.98 -8.32 2.05
CA GLY A 149 -6.43 -8.76 3.33
C GLY A 149 -5.44 -9.93 3.17
N MET A 150 -5.74 -10.91 2.30
CA MET A 150 -4.81 -12.01 2.00
C MET A 150 -3.52 -11.51 1.35
N ILE A 151 -3.61 -10.61 0.36
CA ILE A 151 -2.44 -9.98 -0.25
C ILE A 151 -1.63 -9.24 0.81
N GLY A 152 -2.28 -8.51 1.72
CA GLY A 152 -1.62 -7.83 2.83
C GLY A 152 -0.83 -8.78 3.74
N TRP A 153 -1.40 -9.93 4.08
CA TRP A 153 -0.68 -10.97 4.83
C TRP A 153 0.46 -11.57 4.04
N LEU A 154 0.30 -11.83 2.75
CA LEU A 154 1.39 -12.36 1.90
C LEU A 154 2.57 -11.38 1.83
N LEU A 155 2.31 -10.08 1.67
CA LEU A 155 3.36 -9.05 1.71
C LEU A 155 4.08 -9.00 3.06
N THR A 156 3.32 -9.14 4.15
CA THR A 156 3.88 -9.17 5.51
C THR A 156 4.76 -10.42 5.72
N ILE A 157 4.27 -11.59 5.31
CA ILE A 157 5.02 -12.85 5.40
C ILE A 157 6.27 -12.78 4.53
N TYR A 158 6.15 -12.28 3.29
CA TYR A 158 7.29 -12.06 2.41
C TYR A 158 8.33 -11.15 3.07
N PHE A 159 7.91 -10.05 3.69
CA PHE A 159 8.82 -9.17 4.41
C PHE A 159 9.57 -9.90 5.54
N PHE A 160 8.88 -10.69 6.38
CA PHE A 160 9.53 -11.44 7.45
C PHE A 160 10.46 -12.55 6.92
N LEU A 161 10.11 -13.18 5.80
CA LEU A 161 11.00 -14.13 5.12
C LEU A 161 12.25 -13.43 4.58
N SER A 162 12.09 -12.29 3.90
CA SER A 162 13.20 -11.46 3.43
C SER A 162 14.07 -10.98 4.60
N LEU A 163 13.47 -10.61 5.73
CA LEU A 163 14.18 -10.23 6.94
C LEU A 163 14.99 -11.39 7.53
N TYR A 164 14.52 -12.64 7.38
CA TYR A 164 15.22 -13.83 7.83
C TYR A 164 16.41 -14.22 6.93
N PHE A 165 16.28 -14.04 5.61
CA PHE A 165 17.31 -14.41 4.63
C PHE A 165 18.35 -13.29 4.38
N ASP A 166 17.91 -12.03 4.29
CA ASP A 166 18.74 -10.84 4.06
C ASP A 166 18.12 -9.62 4.77
N GLY A 167 18.23 -9.63 6.10
CA GLY A 167 17.72 -8.59 6.97
C GLY A 167 18.41 -7.25 6.80
N ALA A 168 19.70 -7.23 6.46
CA ALA A 168 20.44 -6.01 6.17
C ALA A 168 19.83 -5.27 4.97
N ARG A 169 19.61 -5.96 3.84
CA ARG A 169 18.96 -5.39 2.65
C ARG A 169 17.52 -4.98 2.91
N THR A 170 16.78 -5.86 3.58
CA THR A 170 15.34 -5.65 3.82
C THR A 170 15.08 -4.44 4.70
N LEU A 171 15.93 -4.21 5.71
CA LEU A 171 15.80 -3.05 6.59
C LEU A 171 16.38 -1.77 5.98
N SER A 172 17.31 -1.83 5.02
CA SER A 172 17.78 -0.65 4.29
C SER A 172 16.78 -0.17 3.23
N ASP A 173 15.88 -1.05 2.76
CA ASP A 173 14.84 -0.70 1.80
C ASP A 173 13.62 -0.03 2.47
N GLY A 174 13.60 1.31 2.45
CA GLY A 174 12.48 2.11 2.96
C GLY A 174 11.16 1.84 2.24
N SER A 175 11.19 1.45 0.97
CA SER A 175 9.99 1.17 0.18
C SER A 175 9.38 -0.18 0.59
N GLY A 176 10.21 -1.21 0.74
CA GLY A 176 9.83 -2.52 1.25
C GLY A 176 9.24 -2.46 2.66
N LEU A 177 9.85 -1.68 3.56
CA LEU A 177 9.33 -1.45 4.91
C LEU A 177 7.92 -0.82 4.91
N THR A 178 7.73 0.21 4.09
CA THR A 178 6.44 0.91 3.98
C THR A 178 5.36 0.01 3.37
N LEU A 179 5.73 -0.78 2.37
CA LEU A 179 4.85 -1.75 1.74
C LEU A 179 4.46 -2.87 2.72
N ALA A 180 5.40 -3.38 3.51
CA ALA A 180 5.14 -4.39 4.53
C ALA A 180 4.20 -3.87 5.63
N PHE A 181 4.44 -2.66 6.12
CA PHE A 181 3.56 -2.02 7.11
C PHE A 181 2.14 -1.82 6.57
N THR A 182 2.02 -1.33 5.33
CA THR A 182 0.73 -1.17 4.64
C THR A 182 0.04 -2.51 4.45
N GLY A 183 0.78 -3.54 4.05
CA GLY A 183 0.29 -4.91 3.92
C GLY A 183 -0.23 -5.47 5.24
N PHE A 184 0.51 -5.27 6.34
CA PHE A 184 0.09 -5.69 7.68
C PHE A 184 -1.21 -5.01 8.10
N MET A 185 -1.31 -3.69 7.93
CA MET A 185 -2.52 -2.92 8.21
C MET A 185 -3.73 -3.41 7.43
N LEU A 186 -3.55 -3.71 6.14
CA LEU A 186 -4.59 -4.26 5.27
C LEU A 186 -4.98 -5.69 5.69
N GLY A 187 -4.01 -6.52 6.07
CA GLY A 187 -4.22 -7.87 6.58
C GLY A 187 -5.03 -7.87 7.89
N VAL A 188 -4.72 -6.95 8.82
CA VAL A 188 -5.48 -6.76 10.05
C VAL A 188 -6.91 -6.30 9.74
N TYR A 189 -7.09 -5.32 8.86
CA TYR A 189 -8.42 -4.85 8.43
C TYR A 189 -9.28 -5.99 7.89
N GLY A 190 -8.77 -6.76 6.92
CA GLY A 190 -9.50 -7.87 6.31
C GLY A 190 -9.80 -9.01 7.30
N SER A 191 -8.86 -9.33 8.19
CA SER A 191 -9.07 -10.32 9.26
C SER A 191 -10.18 -9.90 10.22
N VAL A 192 -10.19 -8.64 10.66
CA VAL A 192 -11.21 -8.12 11.58
C VAL A 192 -12.58 -8.12 10.91
N GLU A 193 -12.69 -7.61 9.68
CA GLU A 193 -13.95 -7.62 8.95
C GLU A 193 -14.50 -9.06 8.81
N PHE A 194 -13.64 -10.00 8.40
CA PHE A 194 -14.02 -11.40 8.22
C PHE A 194 -14.52 -12.05 9.52
N ILE A 195 -13.78 -11.87 10.62
CA ILE A 195 -14.12 -12.44 11.94
C ILE A 195 -15.43 -11.83 12.45
N THR A 196 -15.57 -10.51 12.36
CA THR A 196 -16.74 -9.79 12.89
C THR A 196 -18.00 -10.12 12.11
N PHE A 197 -17.93 -10.14 10.78
CA PHE A 197 -19.03 -10.59 9.93
C PHE A 197 -19.42 -12.03 10.23
N ARG A 198 -18.45 -12.96 10.36
CA ARG A 198 -18.77 -14.36 10.65
C ARG A 198 -19.44 -14.55 12.01
N ARG A 199 -18.96 -13.86 13.04
CA ARG A 199 -19.55 -13.89 14.38
C ARG A 199 -20.98 -13.32 14.36
N TRP A 200 -21.17 -12.17 13.72
CA TRP A 200 -22.48 -11.56 13.55
C TRP A 200 -23.42 -12.48 12.76
N TYR A 201 -23.02 -13.00 11.61
CA TYR A 201 -23.87 -13.82 10.75
C TYR A 201 -24.36 -15.09 11.45
N LYS A 202 -23.48 -15.77 12.21
CA LYS A 202 -23.88 -16.94 13.02
C LYS A 202 -24.96 -16.56 14.04
N LYS A 203 -24.76 -15.47 14.78
CA LYS A 203 -25.69 -14.99 15.80
C LYS A 203 -27.01 -14.51 15.20
N ALA A 204 -26.96 -13.71 14.14
CA ALA A 204 -28.13 -13.16 13.46
C ALA A 204 -28.98 -14.27 12.84
N LYS A 205 -28.35 -15.30 12.24
CA LYS A 205 -29.06 -16.46 11.71
C LYS A 205 -29.74 -17.29 12.80
N ALA A 206 -29.11 -17.45 13.97
CA ALA A 206 -29.71 -18.17 15.09
C ALA A 206 -30.92 -17.42 15.66
N ASN A 207 -30.79 -16.11 15.89
CA ASN A 207 -31.86 -15.28 16.44
C ASN A 207 -33.04 -15.12 15.47
N ALA A 208 -32.78 -14.96 14.17
CA ALA A 208 -33.82 -14.91 13.15
C ALA A 208 -34.65 -16.21 13.09
N LYS A 209 -34.01 -17.37 13.33
CA LYS A 209 -34.72 -18.66 13.39
C LYS A 209 -35.51 -18.87 14.68
N ARG A 210 -35.02 -18.35 15.81
CA ARG A 210 -35.64 -18.56 17.12
C ARG A 210 -36.90 -17.71 17.27
N ASP A 211 -36.76 -16.40 17.10
CA ASP A 211 -37.81 -15.43 17.47
C ASP A 211 -38.09 -14.40 16.37
N GLN A 212 -37.57 -14.60 15.14
CA GLN A 212 -37.58 -13.58 14.07
C GLN A 212 -36.99 -12.23 14.52
N SER A 213 -36.11 -12.24 15.52
CA SER A 213 -35.46 -11.03 16.03
C SER A 213 -34.21 -10.68 15.24
N PHE A 214 -34.13 -9.42 14.79
CA PHE A 214 -32.96 -8.91 14.11
C PHE A 214 -31.83 -8.62 15.11
N THR A 215 -30.61 -9.08 14.79
CA THR A 215 -29.43 -8.79 15.61
C THR A 215 -28.67 -7.61 15.01
N PRO A 216 -28.53 -6.47 15.72
CA PRO A 216 -27.83 -5.30 15.22
C PRO A 216 -26.43 -5.65 14.71
N THR A 217 -26.06 -5.09 13.56
CA THR A 217 -24.69 -5.20 13.06
C THR A 217 -23.74 -4.41 13.97
N LYS A 218 -22.52 -4.91 14.14
CA LYS A 218 -21.49 -4.23 14.92
C LYS A 218 -20.17 -4.31 14.17
N GLY A 219 -19.75 -3.17 13.64
CA GLY A 219 -18.41 -2.94 13.14
C GLY A 219 -17.52 -2.28 14.19
N TYR A 220 -16.25 -2.07 13.80
CA TYR A 220 -15.24 -1.40 14.63
C TYR A 220 -14.71 -0.18 13.87
N PRO A 221 -15.53 0.86 13.64
CA PRO A 221 -15.15 2.00 12.80
C PRO A 221 -13.96 2.80 13.37
N ALA A 222 -13.76 2.77 14.68
CA ALA A 222 -12.57 3.37 15.31
C ALA A 222 -11.28 2.63 14.92
N LEU A 223 -11.32 1.31 14.78
CA LEU A 223 -10.16 0.54 14.35
C LEU A 223 -9.86 0.81 12.88
N SER A 224 -10.87 0.81 12.01
CA SER A 224 -10.70 1.19 10.59
C SER A 224 -10.09 2.58 10.44
N LYS A 225 -10.52 3.54 11.26
CA LYS A 225 -9.92 4.89 11.35
C LYS A 225 -8.44 4.85 11.69
N ILE A 226 -8.08 4.14 12.75
CA ILE A 226 -6.68 4.02 13.22
C ILE A 226 -5.82 3.39 12.13
N ILE A 227 -6.26 2.26 11.56
CA ILE A 227 -5.55 1.56 10.49
C ILE A 227 -5.27 2.52 9.33
N MET A 228 -6.28 3.24 8.86
CA MET A 228 -6.11 4.14 7.72
C MET A 228 -5.20 5.34 8.03
N LEU A 229 -5.34 5.95 9.21
CA LEU A 229 -4.49 7.06 9.62
C LEU A 229 -3.02 6.64 9.77
N LEU A 230 -2.76 5.46 10.33
CA LEU A 230 -1.41 4.91 10.45
C LEU A 230 -0.81 4.59 9.09
N THR A 231 -1.56 3.97 8.19
CA THR A 231 -1.10 3.71 6.82
C THR A 231 -0.78 5.01 6.09
N MET A 232 -1.65 6.03 6.18
CA MET A 232 -1.41 7.31 5.54
C MET A 232 -0.19 8.04 6.14
N ALA A 233 -0.01 7.98 7.46
CA ALA A 233 1.17 8.52 8.12
C ALA A 233 2.46 7.81 7.67
N ALA A 234 2.46 6.49 7.55
CA ALA A 234 3.62 5.72 7.08
C ALA A 234 4.01 6.07 5.64
N VAL A 235 3.02 6.22 4.75
CA VAL A 235 3.26 6.61 3.35
C VAL A 235 3.76 8.05 3.26
N VAL A 236 3.21 8.97 4.04
CA VAL A 236 3.68 10.37 4.09
C VAL A 236 5.11 10.42 4.64
N PHE A 237 5.40 9.68 5.72
CA PHE A 237 6.75 9.56 6.26
C PHE A 237 7.74 9.02 5.21
N TYR A 238 7.37 7.95 4.50
CA TYR A 238 8.16 7.41 3.40
C TYR A 238 8.43 8.47 2.32
N ALA A 239 7.40 9.21 1.90
CA ALA A 239 7.56 10.27 0.93
C ALA A 239 8.60 11.29 1.41
N PHE A 240 8.50 11.80 2.64
CA PHE A 240 9.51 12.71 3.19
C PHE A 240 10.92 12.12 3.20
N THR A 241 11.07 10.82 3.47
CA THR A 241 12.37 10.14 3.46
C THR A 241 12.91 9.77 2.07
N ALA A 242 12.10 9.82 1.02
CA ALA A 242 12.44 9.34 -0.32
C ALA A 242 12.47 10.45 -1.39
N GLY A 243 12.46 11.74 -1.02
CA GLY A 243 12.39 12.87 -1.98
C GLY A 243 10.97 13.23 -2.42
N GLY A 244 10.05 13.26 -1.46
CA GLY A 244 8.61 13.01 -1.55
C GLY A 244 7.67 13.90 -2.37
N GLY A 245 8.15 14.75 -3.27
CA GLY A 245 7.24 15.50 -4.15
C GLY A 245 6.40 14.58 -5.03
N LEU A 246 7.06 13.61 -5.67
CA LEU A 246 6.45 12.72 -6.66
C LEU A 246 5.50 11.70 -5.99
N VAL A 247 5.91 11.09 -4.88
CA VAL A 247 5.07 10.12 -4.13
C VAL A 247 3.78 10.79 -3.63
N LEU A 248 3.86 12.01 -3.09
CA LEU A 248 2.68 12.75 -2.64
C LEU A 248 1.78 13.16 -3.82
N ALA A 249 2.37 13.56 -4.96
CA ALA A 249 1.61 13.88 -6.17
C ALA A 249 0.86 12.66 -6.73
N VAL A 250 1.49 11.47 -6.71
CA VAL A 250 0.85 10.21 -7.11
C VAL A 250 -0.33 9.88 -6.20
N LEU A 251 -0.19 10.01 -4.88
CA LEU A 251 -1.27 9.75 -3.93
C LEU A 251 -2.44 10.71 -4.12
N ALA A 252 -2.16 12.01 -4.25
CA ALA A 252 -3.16 13.02 -4.55
C ALA A 252 -3.88 12.71 -5.87
N GLY A 253 -3.12 12.29 -6.89
CA GLY A 253 -3.63 11.81 -8.17
C GLY A 253 -4.66 10.70 -8.01
N TYR A 254 -4.36 9.65 -7.22
CA TYR A 254 -5.31 8.55 -6.98
C TYR A 254 -6.64 9.03 -6.36
N PHE A 255 -6.61 9.94 -5.38
CA PHE A 255 -7.83 10.47 -4.77
C PHE A 255 -8.66 11.30 -5.76
N ILE A 256 -8.00 12.17 -6.53
CA ILE A 256 -8.65 13.01 -7.56
C ILE A 256 -9.33 12.12 -8.59
N VAL A 257 -8.63 11.08 -9.04
CA VAL A 257 -9.09 10.16 -10.07
C VAL A 257 -10.28 9.36 -9.60
N TYR A 258 -10.20 8.81 -8.39
CA TYR A 258 -11.33 8.11 -7.79
C TYR A 258 -12.55 9.02 -7.68
N TYR A 259 -12.36 10.28 -7.28
CA TYR A 259 -13.43 11.27 -7.19
C TYR A 259 -14.10 11.51 -8.56
N PHE A 260 -13.31 11.67 -9.63
CA PHE A 260 -13.85 11.82 -10.98
C PHE A 260 -14.55 10.55 -11.48
N GLN A 261 -14.00 9.36 -11.20
CA GLN A 261 -14.65 8.08 -11.52
C GLN A 261 -16.00 7.95 -10.82
N ASP A 262 -16.12 8.35 -9.55
CA ASP A 262 -17.39 8.33 -8.83
C ASP A 262 -18.43 9.26 -9.49
N ILE A 263 -18.02 10.47 -9.87
CA ILE A 263 -18.89 11.41 -10.59
C ILE A 263 -19.36 10.83 -11.94
N ILE A 264 -18.43 10.32 -12.75
CA ILE A 264 -18.71 9.78 -14.08
C ILE A 264 -19.62 8.56 -13.97
N ARG A 265 -19.28 7.61 -13.08
CA ARG A 265 -20.07 6.41 -12.80
C ARG A 265 -21.50 6.75 -12.44
N ASN A 266 -21.70 7.65 -11.47
CA ASN A 266 -23.03 8.02 -11.00
C ASN A 266 -23.82 8.74 -12.11
N ARG A 267 -23.18 9.67 -12.85
CA ARG A 267 -23.83 10.37 -13.96
C ARG A 267 -24.22 9.44 -15.11
N MET A 268 -23.40 8.44 -15.44
CA MET A 268 -23.71 7.45 -16.47
C MET A 268 -24.84 6.52 -16.03
N ARG A 269 -24.84 6.11 -14.76
CA ARG A 269 -25.92 5.31 -14.18
C ARG A 269 -27.25 6.05 -14.21
N ASP A 270 -27.27 7.32 -13.83
CA ASP A 270 -28.48 8.16 -13.83
C ASP A 270 -29.04 8.37 -15.24
N ARG A 271 -28.19 8.33 -16.27
CA ARG A 271 -28.58 8.41 -17.68
C ARG A 271 -29.09 7.08 -18.26
N GLY A 272 -29.09 6.00 -17.47
CA GLY A 272 -29.49 4.67 -17.94
C GLY A 272 -28.49 4.05 -18.93
N SER A 273 -27.22 4.45 -18.89
CA SER A 273 -26.19 3.89 -19.79
C SER A 273 -25.99 2.40 -19.54
N ALA A 274 -25.69 1.65 -20.60
CA ALA A 274 -25.41 0.23 -20.52
C ALA A 274 -24.23 -0.07 -19.57
N THR A 275 -24.36 -1.09 -18.73
CA THR A 275 -23.38 -1.46 -17.70
C THR A 275 -21.98 -1.66 -18.29
N ALA A 276 -21.87 -2.33 -19.44
CA ALA A 276 -20.60 -2.58 -20.11
C ALA A 276 -19.91 -1.28 -20.56
N ALA A 277 -20.68 -0.29 -21.05
CA ALA A 277 -20.14 1.01 -21.43
C ALA A 277 -19.64 1.80 -20.21
N ASN A 278 -20.37 1.76 -19.09
CA ASN A 278 -19.95 2.41 -17.84
C ASN A 278 -18.66 1.81 -17.28
N ILE A 279 -18.54 0.48 -17.33
CA ILE A 279 -17.31 -0.23 -16.96
C ILE A 279 -16.16 0.17 -17.90
N GLY A 280 -16.39 0.13 -19.22
CA GLY A 280 -15.38 0.47 -20.22
C GLY A 280 -14.81 1.88 -20.05
N VAL A 281 -15.67 2.89 -19.87
CA VAL A 281 -15.22 4.28 -19.65
C VAL A 281 -14.39 4.42 -18.37
N ASN A 282 -14.82 3.81 -17.27
CA ASN A 282 -14.07 3.86 -16.01
C ASN A 282 -12.73 3.12 -16.08
N LEU A 283 -12.67 2.00 -16.84
CA LEU A 283 -11.42 1.27 -17.08
C LEU A 283 -10.44 2.06 -17.95
N VAL A 284 -10.91 2.66 -19.05
CA VAL A 284 -10.07 3.52 -19.91
C VAL A 284 -9.54 4.69 -19.10
N LEU A 285 -10.38 5.31 -18.27
CA LEU A 285 -9.94 6.39 -17.38
C LEU A 285 -8.87 5.90 -16.39
N ALA A 286 -9.10 4.77 -15.71
CA ALA A 286 -8.10 4.17 -14.82
C ALA A 286 -6.76 3.90 -15.54
N PHE A 287 -6.82 3.37 -16.76
CA PHE A 287 -5.64 3.09 -17.57
C PHE A 287 -4.89 4.36 -17.99
N LEU A 288 -5.58 5.38 -18.49
CA LEU A 288 -4.94 6.66 -18.87
C LEU A 288 -4.24 7.31 -17.69
N ILE A 289 -4.82 7.24 -16.51
CA ILE A 289 -4.20 7.74 -15.29
C ILE A 289 -2.99 6.91 -14.89
N PHE A 290 -3.12 5.58 -14.88
CA PHE A 290 -1.98 4.71 -14.61
C PHE A 290 -0.84 5.01 -15.60
N PHE A 291 -1.17 5.19 -16.88
CA PHE A 291 -0.22 5.55 -17.92
C PHE A 291 0.45 6.90 -17.65
N VAL A 292 -0.31 7.96 -17.33
CA VAL A 292 0.26 9.29 -17.05
C VAL A 292 1.10 9.29 -15.77
N VAL A 293 0.66 8.61 -14.71
CA VAL A 293 1.40 8.53 -13.45
C VAL A 293 2.67 7.71 -13.62
N PHE A 294 2.59 6.55 -14.28
CA PHE A 294 3.72 5.66 -14.47
C PHE A 294 4.75 6.27 -15.43
N ASN A 295 4.32 6.83 -16.57
CA ASN A 295 5.24 7.51 -17.50
C ASN A 295 5.74 8.84 -16.94
N GLY A 296 4.92 9.56 -16.18
CA GLY A 296 5.36 10.76 -15.47
C GLY A 296 6.46 10.42 -14.45
N TYR A 297 6.25 9.39 -13.63
CA TYR A 297 7.27 8.88 -12.72
C TYR A 297 8.56 8.51 -13.46
N TYR A 298 8.44 7.72 -14.54
CA TYR A 298 9.60 7.29 -15.32
C TYR A 298 10.33 8.48 -15.97
N TYR A 299 9.59 9.38 -16.63
CA TYR A 299 10.16 10.55 -17.30
C TYR A 299 10.88 11.49 -16.33
N PHE A 300 10.27 11.80 -15.18
CA PHE A 300 10.91 12.64 -14.15
C PHE A 300 12.11 11.95 -13.49
N SER A 301 12.00 10.65 -13.20
CA SER A 301 13.12 9.88 -12.64
C SER A 301 14.29 9.76 -13.62
N SER A 302 14.00 9.68 -14.93
CA SER A 302 15.01 9.67 -15.99
C SER A 302 15.60 11.05 -16.28
N PHE A 303 14.91 12.14 -15.94
CA PHE A 303 15.42 13.50 -16.15
C PHE A 303 16.40 13.94 -15.05
N GLU A 304 16.24 13.42 -13.82
CA GLU A 304 17.26 13.55 -12.75
C GLU A 304 18.45 12.62 -12.97
N ALA A 305 18.24 11.47 -13.62
CA ALA A 305 19.29 10.51 -13.95
C ALA A 305 19.90 10.80 -15.32
N GLY A 306 20.82 11.77 -15.38
CA GLY A 306 21.74 11.89 -16.52
C GLY A 306 22.43 10.56 -16.81
N ASP A 307 22.29 10.10 -18.05
CA ASP A 307 22.90 8.94 -18.71
C ASP A 307 22.79 7.56 -18.01
N TYR A 308 21.92 6.72 -18.59
CA TYR A 308 22.00 5.26 -18.70
C TYR A 308 22.38 4.39 -17.50
N TYR A 309 22.05 4.74 -16.26
CA TYR A 309 21.99 3.74 -15.17
C TYR A 309 20.84 4.03 -14.22
N GLU A 310 20.17 2.96 -13.79
CA GLU A 310 19.09 3.00 -12.80
C GLU A 310 19.66 3.31 -11.40
N LYS A 311 20.02 4.59 -11.17
CA LYS A 311 20.43 5.12 -9.87
C LYS A 311 19.22 5.16 -8.93
N ARG A 312 18.95 4.05 -8.23
CA ARG A 312 17.98 4.03 -7.12
C ARG A 312 18.72 4.24 -5.81
N GLY A 313 18.54 5.40 -5.17
CA GLY A 313 19.10 5.69 -3.86
C GLY A 313 19.21 7.17 -3.49
N PHE A 314 19.33 7.45 -2.20
CA PHE A 314 19.61 8.79 -1.67
C PHE A 314 21.02 9.20 -2.11
N HIS A 315 21.17 10.35 -2.79
CA HIS A 315 22.47 10.89 -3.13
C HIS A 315 23.04 11.69 -1.97
N LEU A 316 24.16 11.23 -1.39
CA LEU A 316 25.11 12.16 -0.83
C LEU A 316 25.77 12.84 -2.05
N GLN A 317 25.53 14.14 -2.19
CA GLN A 317 25.98 14.92 -3.32
C GLN A 317 27.52 14.93 -3.37
N GLY A 318 28.09 14.33 -4.42
CA GLY A 318 29.46 14.64 -4.85
C GLY A 318 30.61 13.76 -4.36
N GLN A 319 30.50 12.43 -4.35
CA GLN A 319 31.70 11.59 -4.34
C GLN A 319 31.68 10.49 -5.41
N GLU A 320 32.80 10.43 -6.13
CA GLU A 320 33.27 9.30 -6.95
C GLU A 320 33.20 8.01 -6.13
N THR A 321 33.09 6.86 -6.80
CA THR A 321 33.08 5.55 -6.14
C THR A 321 34.24 5.48 -5.12
N PRO A 322 33.96 5.35 -3.81
CA PRO A 322 34.93 5.66 -2.75
C PRO A 322 36.15 4.73 -2.74
N LEU A 323 36.00 3.56 -3.36
CA LEU A 323 37.05 2.60 -3.64
C LEU A 323 36.82 2.02 -5.05
N THR A 324 37.86 2.06 -5.89
CA THR A 324 37.82 1.52 -7.26
C THR A 324 38.84 0.40 -7.45
N LEU A 325 38.56 -0.53 -8.37
CA LEU A 325 39.54 -1.56 -8.79
C LEU A 325 40.84 -0.95 -9.30
N GLN A 326 40.80 0.25 -9.89
CA GLN A 326 41.99 0.93 -10.40
C GLN A 326 42.96 1.34 -9.28
N GLU A 327 42.44 1.78 -8.14
CA GLU A 327 43.25 2.10 -6.95
C GLU A 327 43.85 0.84 -6.31
N LEU A 328 43.16 -0.30 -6.39
CA LEU A 328 43.60 -1.55 -5.76
C LEU A 328 44.51 -2.41 -6.65
N ALA A 329 44.24 -2.51 -7.94
CA ALA A 329 44.97 -3.37 -8.89
C ALA A 329 46.20 -2.68 -9.51
N GLY A 330 46.36 -1.37 -9.31
CA GLY A 330 47.52 -0.60 -9.74
C GLY A 330 47.44 -0.08 -11.20
N PRO A 331 48.50 0.58 -11.70
CA PRO A 331 48.50 1.33 -12.96
C PRO A 331 48.40 0.45 -14.23
N GLU A 332 48.56 -0.87 -14.11
CA GLU A 332 48.42 -1.83 -15.22
C GLU A 332 46.95 -2.21 -15.50
N PHE A 333 46.01 -1.79 -14.64
CA PHE A 333 44.59 -2.04 -14.80
C PHE A 333 43.98 -1.22 -15.94
N ASN A 334 43.51 -1.90 -16.98
CA ASN A 334 42.76 -1.29 -18.08
C ASN A 334 41.26 -1.55 -17.87
N GLY A 335 40.50 -0.55 -17.45
CA GLY A 335 39.06 -0.64 -17.15
C GLY A 335 38.14 -0.97 -18.34
N LYS A 336 38.68 -1.39 -19.48
CA LYS A 336 37.90 -1.81 -20.64
C LYS A 336 37.23 -3.17 -20.37
N GLY A 337 35.91 -3.22 -20.58
CA GLY A 337 35.11 -4.44 -20.38
C GLY A 337 34.59 -4.63 -18.95
N TYR A 338 34.68 -3.60 -18.10
CA TYR A 338 34.12 -3.62 -16.75
C TYR A 338 32.75 -2.96 -16.69
N ILE A 339 31.84 -3.56 -15.92
CA ILE A 339 30.55 -3.00 -15.55
C ILE A 339 30.62 -2.57 -14.09
N ASP A 340 30.33 -1.29 -13.83
CA ASP A 340 30.17 -0.74 -12.48
C ASP A 340 28.68 -0.64 -12.17
N THR A 341 28.26 -1.26 -11.07
CA THR A 341 26.90 -1.13 -10.55
C THR A 341 26.95 -0.58 -9.14
N GLN A 342 26.16 0.46 -8.90
CA GLN A 342 26.04 1.12 -7.61
C GLN A 342 24.58 1.10 -7.17
N ASN A 343 24.32 0.49 -6.02
CA ASN A 343 22.99 0.40 -5.40
C ASN A 343 23.06 0.98 -3.99
N ILE A 344 22.33 2.08 -3.76
CA ILE A 344 22.33 2.77 -2.47
C ILE A 344 20.91 2.70 -1.92
N GLN A 345 20.77 2.09 -0.76
CA GLN A 345 19.49 1.98 -0.06
C GLN A 345 19.60 2.66 1.29
N SER A 346 18.56 3.39 1.67
CA SER A 346 18.52 4.05 2.97
C SER A 346 17.10 4.06 3.50
N SER A 347 16.97 3.73 4.77
CA SER A 347 15.73 3.80 5.54
C SER A 347 15.96 4.60 6.82
N ALA A 348 14.94 4.70 7.68
CA ALA A 348 15.09 5.25 9.02
C ALA A 348 16.02 4.40 9.92
N PHE A 349 16.20 3.12 9.61
CA PHE A 349 16.94 2.17 10.45
C PHE A 349 18.39 2.00 10.00
N LEU A 350 18.60 1.87 8.68
CA LEU A 350 19.90 1.50 8.10
C LEU A 350 20.15 2.25 6.79
N SER A 351 21.42 2.42 6.48
CA SER A 351 21.90 2.80 5.14
C SER A 351 22.82 1.71 4.64
N ARG A 352 22.59 1.25 3.41
CA ARG A 352 23.37 0.21 2.73
C ARG A 352 23.85 0.77 1.39
N MET A 353 25.13 0.61 1.13
CA MET A 353 25.76 0.93 -0.13
C MET A 353 26.40 -0.33 -0.67
N GLU A 354 26.00 -0.73 -1.86
CA GLU A 354 26.49 -1.92 -2.56
C GLU A 354 27.09 -1.47 -3.88
N ILE A 355 28.36 -1.79 -4.09
CA ILE A 355 29.09 -1.51 -5.32
C ILE A 355 29.67 -2.82 -5.82
N GLU A 356 29.39 -3.15 -7.09
CA GLU A 356 29.96 -4.29 -7.79
C GLU A 356 30.65 -3.81 -9.06
N GLN A 357 31.94 -4.13 -9.19
CA GLN A 357 32.74 -3.95 -10.40
C GLN A 357 33.10 -5.32 -10.96
N LEU A 358 32.42 -5.70 -12.04
CA LEU A 358 32.53 -7.02 -12.66
C LEU A 358 33.17 -6.91 -14.05
N TYR A 359 34.07 -7.84 -14.36
CA TYR A 359 34.57 -8.05 -15.71
C TYR A 359 33.56 -8.82 -16.59
N ASP A 360 33.22 -8.26 -17.75
CA ASP A 360 32.36 -8.88 -18.75
C ASP A 360 33.21 -9.31 -19.98
N GLU A 361 33.22 -10.61 -20.27
CA GLU A 361 33.96 -11.22 -21.37
C GLU A 361 33.45 -10.76 -22.76
N ALA A 362 32.16 -10.47 -22.90
CA ALA A 362 31.56 -10.02 -24.15
C ALA A 362 31.90 -8.55 -24.45
N LEU A 363 31.98 -7.70 -23.41
CA LEU A 363 32.38 -6.30 -23.54
C LEU A 363 33.90 -6.11 -23.69
N SER A 364 34.70 -7.00 -23.12
CA SER A 364 36.17 -6.95 -23.19
C SER A 364 36.75 -7.57 -24.47
N GLY A 365 36.04 -8.50 -25.11
CA GLY A 365 36.50 -9.21 -26.30
C GLY A 365 37.58 -10.26 -26.06
N ALA A 366 37.99 -10.48 -24.80
CA ALA A 366 38.99 -11.48 -24.42
C ALA A 366 38.30 -12.73 -23.84
N LYS A 367 38.43 -13.87 -24.53
CA LYS A 367 37.91 -15.16 -24.06
C LYS A 367 38.92 -15.84 -23.11
N GLY A 368 38.48 -16.16 -21.90
CA GLY A 368 39.17 -17.11 -21.02
C GLY A 368 40.16 -16.53 -20.01
N THR A 369 40.31 -15.21 -19.89
CA THR A 369 41.05 -14.58 -18.78
C THR A 369 40.07 -14.07 -17.72
N PRO A 370 40.08 -14.62 -16.49
CA PRO A 370 39.25 -14.08 -15.41
C PRO A 370 39.80 -12.70 -15.01
N GLY A 371 39.02 -11.65 -15.24
CA GLY A 371 39.37 -10.30 -14.80
C GLY A 371 39.36 -10.17 -13.28
N TYR A 372 39.88 -9.05 -12.78
CA TYR A 372 39.71 -8.66 -11.38
C TYR A 372 38.23 -8.52 -11.01
N TYR A 373 37.88 -8.83 -9.77
CA TYR A 373 36.53 -8.68 -9.21
C TYR A 373 36.59 -7.91 -7.90
N LEU A 374 35.71 -6.92 -7.76
CA LEU A 374 35.49 -6.17 -6.53
C LEU A 374 33.99 -6.03 -6.27
N GLU A 375 33.55 -6.46 -5.10
CA GLU A 375 32.20 -6.16 -4.63
C GLU A 375 32.27 -5.80 -3.16
N TYR A 376 31.76 -4.64 -2.78
CA TYR A 376 31.66 -4.26 -1.38
C TYR A 376 30.27 -3.78 -1.00
N VAL A 377 29.86 -4.15 0.21
CA VAL A 377 28.60 -3.78 0.83
C VAL A 377 28.92 -3.12 2.17
N VAL A 378 28.74 -1.80 2.23
CA VAL A 378 28.85 -1.02 3.48
C VAL A 378 27.45 -0.86 4.05
N THR A 379 27.23 -1.37 5.26
CA THR A 379 25.96 -1.20 5.98
C THR A 379 26.19 -0.36 7.24
N LYS A 380 25.65 0.86 7.25
CA LYS A 380 25.62 1.76 8.42
C LYS A 380 24.34 1.57 9.21
N VAL A 381 24.47 1.24 10.48
CA VAL A 381 23.37 1.04 11.42
C VAL A 381 23.06 2.36 12.13
N LYS A 382 21.90 2.97 11.87
CA LYS A 382 21.53 4.26 12.49
C LYS A 382 21.06 4.11 13.93
N LEU A 383 20.67 2.89 14.33
CA LEU A 383 20.08 2.57 15.62
C LEU A 383 20.79 1.37 16.24
N ALA A 384 21.49 1.61 17.35
CA ALA A 384 22.31 0.61 18.05
C ALA A 384 21.62 -0.75 18.32
N PRO A 385 20.32 -0.83 18.69
CA PRO A 385 19.67 -2.13 18.92
C PRO A 385 19.63 -3.07 17.71
N PHE A 386 19.71 -2.53 16.49
CA PHE A 386 19.71 -3.35 15.28
C PHE A 386 21.09 -3.88 14.90
N TYR A 387 22.17 -3.40 15.53
CA TYR A 387 23.53 -3.75 15.16
C TYR A 387 23.77 -5.27 15.23
N GLY A 388 23.43 -5.89 16.37
CA GLY A 388 23.59 -7.34 16.55
C GLY A 388 22.75 -8.14 15.55
N PHE A 389 21.53 -7.69 15.26
CA PHE A 389 20.66 -8.32 14.27
C PHE A 389 21.24 -8.24 12.85
N VAL A 390 21.70 -7.06 12.44
CA VAL A 390 22.27 -6.81 11.11
C VAL A 390 23.55 -7.62 10.93
N ARG A 391 24.39 -7.67 11.96
CA ARG A 391 25.60 -8.50 12.00
C ARG A 391 25.26 -9.97 11.78
N SER A 392 24.38 -10.54 12.60
CA SER A 392 23.97 -11.95 12.45
C SER A 392 23.28 -12.21 11.11
N SER A 393 22.57 -11.22 10.56
CA SER A 393 21.99 -11.32 9.23
C SER A 393 23.06 -11.40 8.15
N MET A 394 24.02 -10.46 8.12
CA MET A 394 25.09 -10.46 7.12
C MET A 394 25.95 -11.72 7.23
N GLU A 395 26.31 -12.13 8.45
CA GLU A 395 27.02 -13.39 8.68
C GLU A 395 26.25 -14.58 8.09
N ARG A 396 24.93 -14.64 8.25
CA ARG A 396 24.07 -15.70 7.69
C ARG A 396 23.96 -15.63 6.18
N THR A 397 23.70 -14.46 5.62
CA THR A 397 23.52 -14.25 4.18
C THR A 397 24.78 -14.59 3.41
N TYR A 398 25.94 -14.25 3.96
CA TYR A 398 27.23 -14.48 3.32
C TYR A 398 27.95 -15.76 3.76
N ARG A 399 27.33 -16.58 4.63
CA ARG A 399 27.87 -17.87 5.07
C ARG A 399 27.86 -18.87 3.91
N SER A 400 28.93 -18.87 3.14
CA SER A 400 29.12 -19.78 1.99
C SER A 400 29.51 -21.19 2.45
N GLY A 401 28.72 -21.84 3.31
CA GLY A 401 28.92 -23.24 3.73
C GLY A 401 30.22 -23.56 4.50
N GLU A 402 31.15 -22.62 4.63
CA GLU A 402 32.48 -22.83 5.20
C GLU A 402 32.68 -22.14 6.56
N ASN A 403 33.67 -22.63 7.30
CA ASN A 403 34.07 -22.12 8.61
C ASN A 403 34.75 -20.76 8.44
N TRP A 404 34.05 -19.68 8.78
CA TRP A 404 34.65 -18.36 8.94
C TRP A 404 35.86 -18.43 9.86
N GLN A 405 37.00 -17.90 9.41
CA GLN A 405 38.19 -17.77 10.24
C GLN A 405 38.31 -16.34 10.74
N THR A 406 38.48 -16.18 12.05
CA THR A 406 38.82 -14.88 12.63
C THR A 406 40.24 -14.52 12.22
N MET A 407 40.43 -13.32 11.66
CA MET A 407 41.75 -12.81 11.30
C MET A 407 42.12 -11.61 12.17
N ASP A 408 43.31 -11.67 12.77
CA ASP A 408 43.92 -10.56 13.51
C ASP A 408 44.71 -9.61 12.59
N SER A 409 44.85 -9.95 11.30
CA SER A 409 45.71 -9.25 10.32
C SER A 409 45.20 -7.88 9.88
N TRP A 410 43.89 -7.62 9.99
CA TRP A 410 43.27 -6.34 9.63
C TRP A 410 43.42 -5.25 10.71
N GLY A 411 44.22 -5.53 11.74
CA GLY A 411 44.50 -4.62 12.85
C GLY A 411 43.38 -4.56 13.88
N THR A 412 43.75 -4.35 15.14
CA THR A 412 42.83 -3.94 16.19
C THR A 412 42.54 -2.45 16.01
N GLY A 413 41.32 -2.11 15.59
CA GLY A 413 40.85 -0.73 15.66
C GLY A 413 41.01 -0.17 17.08
N GLU A 414 41.06 1.15 17.22
CA GLU A 414 41.42 1.90 18.45
C GLU A 414 40.55 1.63 19.69
N LYS A 415 39.57 0.74 19.60
CA LYS A 415 39.07 -0.09 20.68
C LYS A 415 38.87 -1.48 20.09
N ASN A 416 39.49 -2.50 20.70
CA ASN A 416 39.37 -3.96 20.61
C ASN A 416 38.10 -4.64 19.98
N GLU A 417 37.47 -4.07 18.96
CA GLU A 417 36.11 -4.38 18.50
C GLU A 417 36.05 -4.70 17.00
N LEU A 418 37.12 -4.46 16.24
CA LEU A 418 37.17 -4.82 14.82
C LEU A 418 37.33 -6.33 14.68
N GLN A 419 36.23 -7.01 14.35
CA GLN A 419 36.24 -8.45 14.06
C GLN A 419 36.22 -8.64 12.55
N ALA A 420 37.33 -9.14 12.01
CA ALA A 420 37.47 -9.52 10.62
C ALA A 420 37.25 -11.03 10.49
N LEU A 421 36.26 -11.42 9.68
CA LEU A 421 36.00 -12.82 9.35
C LEU A 421 36.35 -13.02 7.87
N GLN A 422 37.13 -14.07 7.57
CA GLN A 422 37.50 -14.45 6.20
C GLN A 422 36.82 -15.76 5.78
N SER A 423 36.39 -15.82 4.52
CA SER A 423 35.97 -17.04 3.82
C SER A 423 36.49 -16.98 2.38
N VAL A 424 36.80 -18.14 1.78
CA VAL A 424 37.26 -18.23 0.40
C VAL A 424 36.30 -19.11 -0.38
N PHE A 425 35.82 -18.64 -1.53
CA PHE A 425 34.93 -19.45 -2.38
C PHE A 425 35.36 -19.38 -3.84
N ASP A 426 35.01 -20.40 -4.62
CA ASP A 426 35.29 -20.45 -6.05
C ASP A 426 34.09 -19.90 -6.85
N ARG A 427 34.34 -18.90 -7.72
CA ARG A 427 33.39 -18.40 -8.70
C ARG A 427 33.98 -18.58 -10.10
N LYS A 428 33.36 -19.43 -10.91
CA LYS A 428 33.76 -19.69 -12.33
C LYS A 428 35.24 -20.10 -12.49
N GLY A 429 35.82 -20.81 -11.52
CA GLY A 429 37.24 -21.23 -11.56
C GLY A 429 38.22 -20.20 -11.02
N GLN A 430 37.73 -19.09 -10.44
CA GLN A 430 38.53 -18.05 -9.79
C GLN A 430 38.25 -18.05 -8.28
N LYS A 431 39.32 -18.04 -7.47
CA LYS A 431 39.21 -17.92 -6.02
C LYS A 431 38.84 -16.48 -5.65
N ILE A 432 37.78 -16.33 -4.86
CA ILE A 432 37.33 -15.05 -4.30
C ILE A 432 37.53 -15.09 -2.80
N PHE A 433 38.19 -14.07 -2.28
CA PHE A 433 38.42 -13.82 -0.87
C PHE A 433 37.33 -12.88 -0.36
N ARG A 434 36.52 -13.36 0.58
CA ARG A 434 35.45 -12.61 1.24
C ARG A 434 35.90 -12.21 2.63
N TYR A 435 35.78 -10.93 2.94
CA TYR A 435 36.02 -10.37 4.26
C TYR A 435 34.76 -9.69 4.79
N LEU A 436 34.44 -9.96 6.06
CA LEU A 436 33.39 -9.26 6.81
C LEU A 436 34.06 -8.51 7.96
N LEU A 437 34.05 -7.17 7.91
CA LEU A 437 34.61 -6.30 8.94
C LEU A 437 33.47 -5.69 9.77
N CYS A 438 33.43 -6.02 11.05
CA CYS A 438 32.47 -5.44 12.00
C CYS A 438 33.12 -4.24 12.71
N MET A 439 32.54 -3.05 12.57
CA MET A 439 32.95 -1.80 13.23
C MET A 439 31.83 -1.31 14.18
N GLU A 440 32.03 -0.28 15.00
CA GLU A 440 31.07 0.15 16.04
C GLU A 440 29.64 0.42 15.51
N ASP A 441 29.50 1.18 14.42
CA ASP A 441 28.21 1.53 13.80
C ASP A 441 28.03 0.96 12.39
N ARG A 442 29.02 0.22 11.87
CA ARG A 442 29.09 -0.21 10.48
C ARG A 442 29.51 -1.66 10.34
N ILE A 443 29.01 -2.29 9.28
CA ILE A 443 29.39 -3.64 8.90
C ILE A 443 29.73 -3.61 7.42
N LEU A 444 30.97 -3.95 7.10
CA LEU A 444 31.49 -3.99 5.75
C LEU A 444 31.66 -5.44 5.31
N LYS A 445 31.11 -5.77 4.15
CA LYS A 445 31.44 -6.97 3.39
C LYS A 445 32.25 -6.57 2.17
N ILE A 446 33.37 -7.24 1.89
CA ILE A 446 34.17 -7.02 0.70
C ILE A 446 34.60 -8.36 0.10
N ASP A 447 34.37 -8.53 -1.20
CA ASP A 447 34.79 -9.68 -1.99
C ASP A 447 35.85 -9.23 -3.01
N LEU A 448 37.00 -9.91 -3.01
CA LEU A 448 38.14 -9.61 -3.87
C LEU A 448 38.58 -10.86 -4.63
N SER A 449 38.99 -10.71 -5.89
CA SER A 449 39.61 -11.80 -6.65
C SER A 449 41.06 -12.12 -6.27
N PHE A 450 41.64 -11.38 -5.32
CA PHE A 450 43.02 -11.52 -4.85
C PHE A 450 43.09 -11.29 -3.34
N GLU A 451 44.16 -11.79 -2.71
CA GLU A 451 44.42 -11.55 -1.30
C GLU A 451 45.06 -10.16 -1.12
N PRO A 452 44.44 -9.23 -0.36
CA PRO A 452 44.93 -7.87 -0.22
C PRO A 452 46.18 -7.82 0.66
N THR A 453 47.20 -7.10 0.21
CA THR A 453 48.40 -6.76 0.99
C THR A 453 48.08 -5.80 2.14
N ALA A 454 48.95 -5.71 3.16
CA ALA A 454 48.76 -4.82 4.30
C ALA A 454 48.49 -3.34 3.90
N SER A 455 49.20 -2.84 2.88
CA SER A 455 48.96 -1.49 2.34
C SER A 455 47.57 -1.31 1.71
N GLN A 456 47.07 -2.34 1.00
CA GLN A 456 45.73 -2.32 0.42
C GLN A 456 44.65 -2.42 1.50
N GLN A 457 44.89 -3.18 2.58
CA GLN A 457 43.97 -3.27 3.72
C GLN A 457 43.81 -1.92 4.44
N GLU A 458 44.90 -1.16 4.61
CA GLU A 458 44.85 0.20 5.18
C GLU A 458 44.03 1.15 4.31
N VAL A 459 44.24 1.15 2.98
CA VAL A 459 43.46 1.99 2.05
C VAL A 459 41.97 1.63 2.07
N ILE A 460 41.63 0.34 2.13
CA ILE A 460 40.24 -0.13 2.24
C ILE A 460 39.61 0.38 3.53
N LEU A 461 40.32 0.28 4.66
CA LEU A 461 39.83 0.75 5.96
C LEU A 461 39.68 2.27 6.00
N GLU A 462 40.63 3.03 5.46
CA GLU A 462 40.58 4.49 5.42
C GLU A 462 39.37 4.97 4.62
N ARG A 463 39.22 4.53 3.37
CA ARG A 463 38.15 5.00 2.48
C ARG A 463 36.76 4.55 2.91
N LEU A 464 36.62 3.32 3.41
CA LEU A 464 35.31 2.78 3.77
C LEU A 464 34.87 3.11 5.20
N ARG A 465 35.75 3.69 6.03
CA ARG A 465 35.37 4.29 7.34
C ARG A 465 34.72 5.67 7.19
N GLU A 466 35.10 6.43 6.15
CA GLU A 466 34.66 7.81 5.96
C GLU A 466 33.22 7.93 5.43
N ILE A 467 32.78 6.99 4.60
CA ILE A 467 31.36 6.74 4.25
C ILE A 467 30.67 6.34 5.52
#